data_AF-A0A7S2VZA3-F1
#
_entry.id   AF-A0A7S2VZA3-F1
#
_cell.length_a   1.000
_cell.length_b   1.000
_cell.length_c   1.000
_cell.angle_alpha   90.00
_cell.angle_beta   90.00
_cell.angle_gamma   90.00
#
_symmetry.space_group_name_H-M   'P 1'
#
loop_
_entity.id
_entity.type
_entity.pdbx_description
1 polymer ?
#
loop_
_entity_poly.entity_id
_entity_poly.type
_entity_poly.pdbx_seq_one_letter_code
_entity_poly.pdbx_strand_id
1 'polypeptide(L)'
;MGVGYPLDLVICTALGVDMYDCVYPTRTARFGVALTGDGGEFLRLKAHTYQTDHRAIDDHCPCQACQHYTRAKLHSLLKTNNPLASTLMTHHNITYMMTLVSNMRKAIQQHTYANFCHNFVQKHFASSQKTIPQWVHDALQAAGIPFPIP
;
A
#
# COMPACT_ATOMS: atom_id res chain seq x y z
N MET A 1 -8.94 -14.60 -6.03
CA MET A 1 -8.26 -15.19 -4.87
C MET A 1 -6.75 -15.09 -5.01
N GLY A 2 -6.02 -14.86 -3.92
CA GLY A 2 -4.54 -14.75 -3.93
C GLY A 2 -3.96 -13.40 -4.40
N VAL A 3 -4.78 -12.36 -4.58
CA VAL A 3 -4.35 -11.04 -5.07
C VAL A 3 -4.31 -10.04 -3.92
N GLY A 4 -3.14 -9.46 -3.66
CA GLY A 4 -2.90 -8.65 -2.47
C GLY A 4 -1.96 -7.47 -2.64
N TYR A 5 -1.38 -7.28 -3.82
CA TYR A 5 -0.54 -6.13 -4.10
C TYR A 5 -1.42 -4.89 -4.32
N PRO A 6 -1.13 -3.73 -3.70
CA PRO A 6 -1.99 -2.55 -3.80
C PRO A 6 -2.34 -2.13 -5.24
N LEU A 7 -1.37 -2.15 -6.16
CA LEU A 7 -1.63 -1.84 -7.57
C LEU A 7 -2.62 -2.83 -8.19
N ASP A 8 -2.42 -4.13 -7.98
CA ASP A 8 -3.30 -5.17 -8.52
C ASP A 8 -4.73 -5.01 -8.01
N LEU A 9 -4.93 -4.62 -6.74
CA LEU A 9 -6.26 -4.36 -6.20
C LEU A 9 -6.97 -3.22 -6.94
N VAL A 10 -6.25 -2.13 -7.24
CA VAL A 10 -6.80 -0.98 -7.97
C VAL A 10 -7.18 -1.39 -9.40
N ILE A 11 -6.30 -2.09 -10.11
CA ILE A 11 -6.56 -2.50 -11.49
C ILE A 11 -7.67 -3.56 -11.58
N CYS A 12 -7.65 -4.59 -10.72
CA CYS A 12 -8.69 -5.61 -10.71
C CYS A 12 -10.07 -5.04 -10.34
N THR A 13 -10.13 -4.04 -9.47
CA THR A 13 -11.40 -3.39 -9.13
C THR A 13 -11.94 -2.61 -10.32
N ALA A 14 -11.08 -1.93 -11.09
CA ALA A 14 -11.48 -1.30 -12.36
C ALA A 14 -12.05 -2.32 -13.37
N LEU A 15 -11.53 -3.56 -13.35
CA LEU A 15 -12.01 -4.67 -14.17
C LEU A 15 -13.25 -5.39 -13.59
N GLY A 16 -13.83 -4.91 -12.49
CA GLY A 16 -15.07 -5.43 -11.90
C GLY A 16 -14.88 -6.53 -10.86
N VAL A 17 -13.70 -6.67 -10.26
CA VAL A 17 -13.49 -7.62 -9.15
C VAL A 17 -13.90 -7.00 -7.81
N ASP A 18 -14.80 -7.67 -7.09
CA ASP A 18 -15.39 -7.17 -5.84
C ASP A 18 -14.75 -7.71 -4.54
N MET A 19 -14.07 -8.86 -4.61
CA MET A 19 -13.55 -9.57 -3.45
C MET A 19 -12.09 -9.99 -3.61
N TYR A 20 -11.32 -9.83 -2.52
CA TYR A 20 -9.89 -10.11 -2.46
C TYR A 20 -9.53 -10.88 -1.20
N ASP A 21 -8.60 -11.81 -1.35
CA ASP A 21 -7.91 -12.49 -0.26
C ASP A 21 -6.43 -12.63 -0.65
N CYS A 22 -5.52 -12.37 0.29
CA CYS A 22 -4.11 -12.64 0.10
C CYS A 22 -3.36 -12.59 1.42
N VAL A 23 -2.31 -13.40 1.53
CA VAL A 23 -1.34 -13.32 2.63
C VAL A 23 -0.36 -12.15 2.49
N TYR A 24 -0.44 -11.35 1.42
CA TYR A 24 0.51 -10.27 1.11
C TYR A 24 0.78 -9.34 2.32
N PRO A 25 -0.21 -8.68 2.95
CA PRO A 25 0.06 -7.73 4.03
C PRO A 25 0.72 -8.37 5.25
N THR A 26 0.34 -9.60 5.60
CA THR A 26 0.92 -10.32 6.75
C THR A 26 2.31 -10.86 6.43
N ARG A 27 2.53 -11.32 5.18
CA ARG A 27 3.83 -11.83 4.71
C ARG A 27 4.86 -10.71 4.69
N THR A 28 4.54 -9.57 4.08
CA THR A 28 5.47 -8.42 3.98
C THR A 28 5.78 -7.81 5.35
N ALA A 29 4.81 -7.77 6.26
CA ALA A 29 5.00 -7.34 7.64
C ALA A 29 6.11 -8.14 8.36
N ARG A 30 6.10 -9.47 8.23
CA ARG A 30 7.15 -10.35 8.83
C ARG A 30 8.55 -10.08 8.28
N PHE A 31 8.65 -9.60 7.04
CA PHE A 31 9.92 -9.17 6.45
C PHE A 31 10.31 -7.73 6.84
N GLY A 32 9.50 -7.05 7.67
CA GLY A 32 9.76 -5.68 8.11
C GLY A 32 9.43 -4.63 7.05
N VAL A 33 8.47 -4.93 6.16
CA VAL A 33 8.00 -4.02 5.12
C VAL A 33 6.63 -3.48 5.53
N ALA A 34 6.55 -2.17 5.73
CA ALA A 34 5.31 -1.45 6.01
C ALA A 34 4.74 -0.87 4.71
N LEU A 35 3.46 -1.10 4.43
CA LEU A 35 2.75 -0.45 3.32
C LEU A 35 2.38 0.98 3.70
N THR A 36 2.53 1.95 2.81
CA THR A 36 2.27 3.36 3.10
C THR A 36 1.87 4.10 1.82
N GLY A 37 1.42 5.33 1.99
CA GLY A 37 1.16 6.26 0.90
C GLY A 37 -0.05 5.89 0.04
N ASP A 38 -0.48 6.87 -0.74
CA ASP A 38 -1.64 6.73 -1.62
C ASP A 38 -1.30 6.01 -2.92
N GLY A 39 -0.03 5.72 -3.18
CA GLY A 39 0.45 5.04 -4.38
C GLY A 39 0.88 3.60 -4.11
N GLY A 40 0.67 3.02 -2.93
CA GLY A 40 1.15 1.65 -2.64
C GLY A 40 2.66 1.58 -2.40
N GLU A 41 3.26 2.68 -1.96
CA GLU A 41 4.64 2.73 -1.51
C GLU A 41 4.88 1.82 -0.29
N PHE A 42 6.15 1.58 0.02
CA PHE A 42 6.51 0.78 1.19
C PHE A 42 7.80 1.24 1.85
N LEU A 43 7.85 1.10 3.18
CA LEU A 43 9.05 1.36 3.97
C LEU A 43 9.68 0.03 4.40
N ARG A 44 10.97 -0.13 4.14
CA ARG A 44 11.76 -1.28 4.62
C ARG A 44 12.37 -0.94 5.97
N LEU A 45 11.60 -1.09 7.05
CA LEU A 45 12.00 -0.61 8.38
C LEU A 45 13.24 -1.30 8.97
N LYS A 46 13.72 -2.40 8.37
CA LYS A 46 15.04 -3.01 8.71
C LYS A 46 16.23 -2.23 8.16
N ALA A 47 16.04 -1.26 7.26
CA ALA A 47 17.10 -0.45 6.70
C ALA A 47 17.69 0.51 7.74
N HIS A 48 19.00 0.77 7.65
CA HIS A 48 19.75 1.58 8.61
C HIS A 48 19.22 3.03 8.72
N THR A 49 18.70 3.58 7.63
CA THR A 49 18.12 4.93 7.57
C THR A 49 17.02 5.17 8.62
N TYR A 50 16.33 4.13 9.08
CA TYR A 50 15.24 4.27 10.04
C TYR A 50 15.68 4.19 11.51
N GLN A 51 16.96 3.96 11.81
CA GLN A 51 17.45 3.82 13.20
C GLN A 51 17.15 5.01 14.09
N THR A 52 17.15 6.21 13.52
CA THR A 52 16.93 7.49 14.23
C THR A 52 15.74 8.24 13.66
N ASP A 53 14.87 7.58 12.89
CA ASP A 53 13.64 8.18 12.36
C ASP A 53 12.52 8.11 13.41
N HIS A 54 12.26 9.22 14.09
CA HIS A 54 11.26 9.31 15.16
C HIS A 54 9.83 9.54 14.67
N ARG A 55 9.57 9.54 13.35
CA ARG A 55 8.23 9.67 12.79
C ARG A 55 7.44 8.36 12.94
N ALA A 56 6.11 8.45 12.88
CA ALA A 56 5.24 7.28 12.72
C ALA A 56 5.46 6.64 11.34
N ILE A 57 4.96 5.41 11.11
CA ILE A 57 4.99 4.82 9.76
C ILE A 57 4.23 5.74 8.80
N ASP A 58 3.02 6.14 9.20
CA ASP A 58 2.13 7.06 8.49
C ASP A 58 1.37 7.90 9.53
N ASP A 59 1.48 9.22 9.43
CA ASP A 59 0.91 10.17 10.40
C ASP A 59 -0.63 10.22 10.36
N HIS A 60 -1.26 9.74 9.28
CA HIS A 60 -2.72 9.71 9.14
C HIS A 60 -3.31 8.33 9.45
N CYS A 61 -2.47 7.33 9.77
CA CYS A 61 -2.93 5.98 10.02
C CYS A 61 -3.39 5.81 11.48
N PRO A 62 -4.64 5.37 11.72
CA PRO A 62 -5.18 5.23 13.08
C PRO A 62 -4.75 3.94 13.79
N CYS A 63 -3.83 3.16 13.24
CA CYS A 63 -3.45 1.88 13.83
C CYS A 63 -2.56 2.08 15.08
N GLN A 64 -2.58 1.09 15.97
CA GLN A 64 -1.79 1.11 17.21
C GLN A 64 -0.29 1.33 16.96
N ALA A 65 0.25 0.81 15.85
CA ALA A 65 1.66 0.98 15.51
C ALA A 65 1.99 2.45 15.23
N CYS A 66 1.19 3.13 14.41
CA CYS A 66 1.40 4.54 14.07
C CYS A 66 1.13 5.49 15.24
N GLN A 67 0.20 5.15 16.12
CA GLN A 67 -0.14 5.99 17.28
C GLN A 67 0.89 5.95 18.41
N HIS A 68 1.60 4.84 18.60
CA HIS A 68 2.42 4.62 19.80
C HIS A 68 3.89 4.30 19.52
N TYR A 69 4.26 4.02 18.26
CA TYR A 69 5.60 3.58 17.91
C TYR A 69 6.18 4.42 16.77
N THR A 70 7.46 4.77 16.93
CA THR A 70 8.25 5.40 15.89
C THR A 70 8.86 4.36 14.94
N ARG A 71 9.23 4.78 13.73
CA ARG A 71 9.99 3.95 12.78
C ARG A 71 11.30 3.44 13.40
N ALA A 72 11.99 4.27 14.18
CA ALA A 72 13.18 3.89 14.96
C ALA A 72 12.91 2.79 15.98
N LYS A 73 11.81 2.88 16.73
CA LYS A 73 11.44 1.84 17.68
C LYS A 73 11.12 0.53 16.98
N LEU A 74 10.36 0.59 15.88
CA LEU A 74 10.04 -0.57 15.05
C LEU A 74 11.29 -1.18 14.42
N HIS A 75 12.24 -0.36 13.94
CA HIS A 75 13.55 -0.81 13.44
C HIS A 75 14.29 -1.63 14.50
N SER A 76 14.41 -1.10 15.72
CA SER A 76 15.08 -1.78 16.82
C SER A 76 14.41 -3.12 17.17
N LEU A 77 13.08 -3.15 17.26
CA LEU A 77 12.32 -4.38 17.52
C LEU A 77 12.48 -5.41 16.39
N LEU A 78 12.50 -4.97 15.12
CA LEU A 78 12.73 -5.83 13.96
C LEU A 78 14.15 -6.39 13.91
N LYS A 79 15.16 -5.61 14.32
CA LYS A 79 16.57 -6.07 14.37
C LYS A 79 16.83 -7.07 15.48
N THR A 80 16.09 -6.98 16.58
CA THR A 80 16.15 -7.90 17.72
C THR A 80 15.23 -9.11 17.57
N ASN A 81 14.57 -9.27 16.40
CA ASN A 81 13.59 -10.33 16.14
C ASN A 81 12.48 -10.41 17.20
N ASN A 82 12.08 -9.27 17.79
CA ASN A 82 11.02 -9.24 18.78
C ASN A 82 9.66 -9.53 18.10
N PRO A 83 8.85 -10.50 18.59
CA PRO A 83 7.58 -10.87 17.96
C PRO A 83 6.57 -9.72 17.91
N LEU A 84 6.64 -8.78 18.85
CA LEU A 84 5.79 -7.58 18.87
C LEU A 84 5.92 -6.77 17.57
N ALA A 85 7.11 -6.73 16.97
CA ALA A 85 7.31 -6.04 15.69
C ALA A 85 6.43 -6.63 14.59
N SER A 86 6.39 -7.96 14.47
CA SER A 86 5.60 -8.63 13.43
C SER A 86 4.09 -8.38 13.64
N THR A 87 3.63 -8.38 14.89
CA THR A 87 2.22 -8.08 15.22
C THR A 87 1.85 -6.65 14.88
N LEU A 88 2.66 -5.66 15.31
CA LEU A 88 2.42 -4.24 15.02
C LEU A 88 2.44 -3.95 13.52
N MET A 89 3.43 -4.50 12.81
CA MET A 89 3.56 -4.34 11.36
C MET A 89 2.40 -5.01 10.61
N THR A 90 1.92 -6.16 11.10
CA THR A 90 0.78 -6.85 10.51
C THR A 90 -0.50 -6.04 10.70
N HIS A 91 -0.73 -5.51 11.91
CA HIS A 91 -1.87 -4.63 12.18
C HIS A 91 -1.86 -3.42 11.24
N HIS A 92 -0.72 -2.73 11.14
CA HIS A 92 -0.54 -1.61 10.21
C HIS A 92 -0.84 -1.97 8.76
N ASN A 93 -0.24 -3.04 8.24
CA ASN A 93 -0.43 -3.44 6.84
C ASN A 93 -1.88 -3.85 6.53
N ILE A 94 -2.58 -4.48 7.48
CA ILE A 94 -4.01 -4.79 7.31
C ILE A 94 -4.83 -3.50 7.33
N THR A 95 -4.57 -2.59 8.27
CA THR A 95 -5.24 -1.27 8.30
C THR A 95 -5.04 -0.53 6.98
N TYR A 96 -3.84 -0.54 6.41
CA TYR A 96 -3.56 0.04 5.10
C TYR A 96 -4.46 -0.56 4.01
N MET A 97 -4.52 -1.89 3.88
CA MET A 97 -5.32 -2.56 2.85
C MET A 97 -6.82 -2.26 3.01
N MET A 98 -7.32 -2.23 4.25
CA MET A 98 -8.72 -1.86 4.54
C MET A 98 -9.02 -0.41 4.17
N THR A 99 -8.10 0.52 4.46
CA THR A 99 -8.22 1.92 4.07
C THR A 99 -8.20 2.09 2.55
N LEU A 100 -7.31 1.38 1.84
CA LEU A 100 -7.25 1.40 0.38
C LEU A 100 -8.59 0.98 -0.23
N VAL A 101 -9.13 -0.17 0.18
CA VAL A 101 -10.43 -0.66 -0.33
C VAL A 101 -11.58 0.27 0.04
N SER A 102 -11.56 0.86 1.24
CA SER A 102 -12.54 1.87 1.65
C SER A 102 -12.50 3.12 0.76
N ASN A 103 -11.30 3.60 0.42
CA ASN A 103 -11.13 4.76 -0.45
C ASN A 103 -11.55 4.44 -1.89
N MET A 104 -11.23 3.25 -2.40
CA MET A 104 -11.73 2.79 -3.71
C MET A 104 -13.26 2.77 -3.74
N ARG A 105 -13.91 2.20 -2.70
CA ARG A 105 -15.37 2.18 -2.59
C ARG A 105 -15.97 3.59 -2.59
N LYS A 106 -15.40 4.52 -1.83
CA LYS A 106 -15.84 5.92 -1.82
C LYS A 106 -15.74 6.57 -3.20
N ALA A 107 -14.63 6.36 -3.90
CA ALA A 107 -14.43 6.92 -5.24
C ALA A 107 -15.43 6.33 -6.27
N ILE A 108 -15.80 5.04 -6.14
CA ILE A 108 -16.85 4.43 -6.96
C ILE A 108 -18.20 5.11 -6.68
N GLN A 109 -18.58 5.26 -5.41
CA GLN A 109 -19.84 5.90 -5.00
C GLN A 109 -19.93 7.37 -5.44
N GLN A 110 -18.78 8.04 -5.57
CA GLN A 110 -18.69 9.44 -6.01
C GLN A 110 -18.51 9.59 -7.52
N HIS A 111 -18.51 8.49 -8.29
CA HIS A 111 -18.23 8.49 -9.73
C HIS A 111 -16.86 9.10 -10.10
N THR A 112 -15.86 9.01 -9.20
CA THR A 112 -14.50 9.54 -9.37
C THR A 112 -13.43 8.45 -9.44
N TYR A 113 -13.82 7.18 -9.64
CA TYR A 113 -12.91 6.05 -9.62
C TYR A 113 -11.82 6.07 -10.71
N ALA A 114 -12.12 6.61 -11.90
CA ALA A 114 -11.12 6.81 -12.95
C ALA A 114 -9.97 7.72 -12.48
N ASN A 115 -10.31 8.85 -11.86
CA ASN A 115 -9.32 9.78 -11.29
C ASN A 115 -8.54 9.13 -10.14
N PHE A 116 -9.20 8.31 -9.32
CA PHE A 116 -8.52 7.52 -8.29
C PHE A 116 -7.45 6.61 -8.89
N CYS A 117 -7.77 5.87 -9.95
CA CYS A 117 -6.82 5.00 -10.65
C CYS A 117 -5.64 5.80 -11.22
N HIS A 118 -5.91 6.92 -11.90
CA HIS A 118 -4.87 7.79 -12.45
C HIS A 118 -3.90 8.28 -11.38
N ASN A 119 -4.43 8.85 -10.30
CA ASN A 119 -3.63 9.35 -9.19
C ASN A 119 -2.82 8.25 -8.52
N PHE A 120 -3.42 7.08 -8.29
CA PHE A 120 -2.75 5.94 -7.67
C PHE A 120 -1.56 5.47 -8.52
N VAL A 121 -1.79 5.22 -9.82
CA VAL A 121 -0.76 4.75 -10.75
C VAL A 121 0.36 5.77 -10.90
N GLN A 122 0.03 7.06 -11.06
CA GLN A 122 1.03 8.12 -11.14
C GLN A 122 1.92 8.16 -9.89
N LYS A 123 1.33 8.15 -8.69
CA LYS A 123 2.08 8.13 -7.43
C LYS A 123 2.94 6.87 -7.29
N HIS A 124 2.36 5.70 -7.63
CA HIS A 124 3.04 4.41 -7.55
C HIS A 124 4.37 4.41 -8.31
N PHE A 125 4.36 4.89 -9.55
CA PHE A 125 5.53 4.85 -10.43
C PHE A 125 6.42 6.10 -10.33
N ALA A 126 5.89 7.25 -9.89
CA ALA A 126 6.68 8.48 -9.66
C ALA A 126 7.80 8.28 -8.63
N SER A 127 7.50 7.56 -7.54
CA SER A 127 8.47 7.29 -6.45
C SER A 127 9.72 6.54 -6.91
N SER A 128 9.59 5.74 -7.96
CA SER A 128 10.63 4.83 -8.44
C SER A 128 11.29 5.27 -9.74
N GLN A 129 10.88 6.41 -10.32
CA GLN A 129 11.28 6.84 -11.69
C GLN A 129 11.10 5.74 -12.74
N LYS A 130 10.10 4.88 -12.55
CA LYS A 130 9.83 3.75 -13.44
C LYS A 130 8.79 4.16 -14.46
N THR A 131 8.95 3.66 -15.68
CA THR A 131 7.89 3.72 -16.68
C THR A 131 6.71 2.86 -16.25
N ILE A 132 5.50 3.32 -16.55
CA ILE A 132 4.29 2.55 -16.29
C ILE A 132 4.29 1.32 -17.23
N PRO A 133 4.13 0.10 -16.72
CA PRO A 133 4.13 -1.10 -17.54
C PRO A 133 2.95 -1.15 -18.52
N GLN A 134 3.17 -1.72 -19.72
CA GLN A 134 2.14 -1.84 -20.75
C GLN A 134 0.85 -2.51 -20.25
N TRP A 135 0.96 -3.57 -19.43
CA TRP A 135 -0.22 -4.27 -18.91
C TRP A 135 -1.15 -3.37 -18.09
N VAL A 136 -0.62 -2.34 -17.43
CA VAL A 136 -1.43 -1.36 -16.67
C VAL A 136 -2.25 -0.51 -17.62
N HIS A 137 -1.64 -0.06 -18.72
CA HIS A 137 -2.33 0.67 -19.77
C HIS A 137 -3.43 -0.19 -20.41
N ASP A 138 -3.10 -1.42 -20.79
CA ASP A 138 -4.03 -2.35 -21.44
C ASP A 138 -5.23 -2.66 -20.53
N ALA A 139 -4.98 -2.90 -19.24
CA ALA A 139 -6.03 -3.23 -18.28
C ALA A 139 -6.96 -2.03 -18.01
N LEU A 140 -6.42 -0.82 -17.82
CA LEU A 140 -7.24 0.37 -17.63
C LEU A 140 -8.03 0.73 -18.89
N GLN A 141 -7.44 0.55 -20.07
CA GLN A 141 -8.15 0.72 -21.34
C GLN A 141 -9.31 -0.28 -21.47
N ALA A 142 -9.10 -1.55 -21.12
CA ALA A 142 -10.16 -2.57 -21.11
C ALA A 142 -11.29 -2.24 -20.11
N ALA A 143 -10.96 -1.57 -19.00
CA ALA A 143 -11.92 -1.06 -18.03
C ALA A 143 -12.64 0.24 -18.46
N GLY A 144 -12.34 0.79 -19.65
CA GLY A 144 -12.90 2.06 -20.12
C GLY A 144 -12.31 3.30 -19.42
N ILE A 145 -11.14 3.18 -18.78
CA ILE A 145 -10.42 4.26 -18.12
C ILE A 145 -9.19 4.59 -18.97
N PRO A 146 -9.29 5.51 -19.95
CA PRO A 146 -8.15 5.84 -20.79
C PRO A 146 -7.03 6.44 -19.92
N PHE A 147 -5.82 5.94 -20.09
CA PHE A 147 -4.62 6.49 -19.47
C PHE A 147 -3.79 7.14 -20.59
N PRO A 148 -3.24 8.36 -20.40
CA PRO A 148 -2.36 8.95 -21.41
C PRO A 148 -1.17 8.02 -21.63
N ILE A 149 -1.04 7.50 -22.85
CA ILE A 149 0.13 6.73 -23.26
C ILE A 149 1.32 7.71 -23.27
N PRO A 150 2.48 7.34 -22.69
CA PRO A 150 3.67 8.18 -22.74
C PRO A 150 4.14 8.49 -24.16
#